data_AF-A0A964LRH1-F1
#
_entry.id   AF-A0A964LRH1-F1
#
_cell.length_a   1.000
_cell.length_b   1.000
_cell.length_c   1.000
_cell.angle_alpha   90.00
_cell.angle_beta   90.00
_cell.angle_gamma   90.00
#
_symmetry.space_group_name_H-M   'P 1'
#
loop_
_entity.id
_entity.type
_entity.pdbx_description
1 polymer ?
#
loop_
_entity_poly.entity_id
_entity_poly.type
_entity_poly.pdbx_seq_one_letter_code
_entity_poly.pdbx_strand_id
1 'polypeptide(L)'
;MQRFENWVNVAASIGVLLGILFLGLEISQNTEMMRSQARDAITDKQMMFSEWVTTEPEMAAAIVAASQGLDKMSPEHLVMYSYFMVGVWREWENLYYQFEQGLFDIAEFEPRMVRWHSQMLSREAHTLWTTNKEWHAPGFRARVDAMVADIERPGI
;
A
#
# COMPACT_ATOMS: atom_id res chain seq x y z
N MET A 1 6.22 54.02 -32.23
CA MET A 1 5.18 53.27 -31.49
C MET A 1 5.24 51.78 -31.81
N GLN A 2 5.12 51.35 -33.06
CA GLN A 2 5.12 49.93 -33.45
C GLN A 2 6.33 49.07 -32.98
N ARG A 3 7.55 49.63 -32.96
CA ARG A 3 8.73 48.92 -32.41
C ARG A 3 8.61 48.66 -30.91
N PHE A 4 8.02 49.58 -30.15
CA PHE A 4 7.86 49.45 -28.71
C PHE A 4 6.79 48.40 -28.37
N GLU A 5 5.67 48.41 -29.09
CA GLU A 5 4.61 47.38 -28.97
C GLU A 5 5.15 45.97 -29.25
N ASN A 6 6.01 45.83 -30.27
CA ASN A 6 6.65 44.54 -30.56
C ASN A 6 7.55 44.06 -29.41
N TRP A 7 8.32 44.95 -28.78
CA TRP A 7 9.14 44.60 -27.62
C TRP A 7 8.30 44.20 -26.41
N VAL A 8 7.19 44.90 -26.16
CA VAL A 8 6.25 44.56 -25.09
C VAL A 8 5.61 43.18 -25.33
N ASN A 9 5.20 42.88 -26.57
CA ASN A 9 4.62 41.59 -26.91
C ASN A 9 5.62 40.44 -26.78
N VAL A 10 6.87 40.66 -27.17
CA VAL A 10 7.96 39.68 -26.99
C VAL A 10 8.21 39.45 -25.50
N ALA A 11 8.32 40.52 -24.69
CA ALA A 11 8.51 40.41 -23.25
C ALA A 11 7.33 39.68 -22.57
N ALA A 12 6.09 39.97 -22.96
CA ALA A 12 4.91 39.30 -22.46
C ALA A 12 4.91 37.81 -22.82
N SER A 13 5.25 37.46 -24.07
CA SER A 13 5.34 36.07 -24.52
C SER A 13 6.42 35.30 -23.77
N ILE A 14 7.59 35.91 -23.56
CA ILE A 14 8.66 35.33 -22.74
C ILE A 14 8.20 35.14 -21.29
N GLY A 15 7.50 36.14 -20.72
CA GLY A 15 6.94 36.04 -19.37
C GLY A 15 5.97 34.86 -19.22
N VAL A 16 5.08 34.65 -20.20
CA VAL A 16 4.17 33.49 -20.23
C VAL A 16 4.95 32.17 -20.32
N LEU A 17 5.95 32.08 -21.21
CA LEU A 17 6.77 30.87 -21.35
C LEU A 17 7.54 30.54 -20.07
N LEU A 18 8.15 31.55 -19.44
CA LEU A 18 8.83 31.38 -18.15
C LEU A 18 7.84 30.97 -17.06
N GLY A 19 6.63 31.52 -17.05
CA GLY A 19 5.57 31.12 -16.12
C GLY A 19 5.15 29.66 -16.26
N ILE A 20 4.97 29.18 -17.50
CA ILE A 20 4.65 27.77 -17.77
C ILE A 20 5.80 26.85 -17.35
N LEU A 21 7.05 27.22 -17.66
CA LEU A 21 8.22 26.45 -17.26
C LEU A 21 8.32 26.34 -15.74
N PHE A 22 8.14 27.47 -15.04
CA PHE A 22 8.16 27.52 -13.58
C PHE A 22 7.06 26.65 -12.97
N LEU A 23 5.83 26.73 -13.48
CA LEU A 23 4.73 25.87 -13.05
C LEU A 23 5.02 24.38 -13.26
N GLY A 24 5.62 24.01 -14.39
CA GLY A 24 6.03 22.63 -14.65
C GLY A 24 7.06 22.12 -13.64
N LEU A 25 8.03 22.96 -13.28
CA LEU A 25 9.03 22.65 -12.24
C LEU A 25 8.38 22.52 -10.86
N GLU A 26 7.47 23.43 -10.48
CA GLU A 26 6.74 23.36 -9.22
C GLU A 26 5.90 22.08 -9.11
N ILE A 27 5.16 21.72 -10.16
CA ILE A 27 4.37 20.47 -10.17
C ILE A 27 5.27 19.25 -9.99
N SER A 28 6.43 19.23 -10.66
CA SER A 28 7.40 18.14 -10.52
C SER A 28 7.93 18.02 -9.09
N GLN A 29 8.36 19.14 -8.49
CA GLN A 29 8.87 19.16 -7.11
C GLN A 29 7.78 18.77 -6.12
N ASN A 30 6.56 19.26 -6.31
CA ASN A 30 5.44 18.94 -5.44
C ASN A 30 5.05 17.46 -5.53
N THR A 31 5.13 16.88 -6.73
CA THR A 31 4.92 15.44 -6.94
C THR A 31 5.98 14.61 -6.21
N GLU A 32 7.25 15.00 -6.28
CA GLU A 32 8.35 14.32 -5.57
C GLU A 32 8.18 14.42 -4.04
N MET A 33 7.79 15.60 -3.54
CA MET A 33 7.51 15.81 -2.11
C MET A 33 6.35 14.94 -1.63
N MET A 34 5.23 14.89 -2.36
CA MET A 34 4.11 14.02 -2.03
C MET A 34 4.53 12.55 -2.03
N ARG A 35 5.41 12.14 -2.95
CA ARG A 35 5.95 10.77 -2.98
C ARG A 35 6.75 10.44 -1.72
N SER A 36 7.62 11.36 -1.29
CA SER A 36 8.38 11.19 -0.06
C SER A 36 7.46 11.07 1.16
N GLN A 37 6.50 11.98 1.30
CA GLN A 37 5.56 11.96 2.43
C GLN A 37 4.73 10.68 2.50
N ALA A 38 4.30 10.17 1.34
CA ALA A 38 3.56 8.92 1.29
C ALA A 38 4.44 7.74 1.71
N ARG A 39 5.71 7.68 1.27
CA ARG A 39 6.68 6.67 1.70
C ARG A 39 6.95 6.71 3.21
N ASP A 40 7.10 7.91 3.77
CA ASP A 40 7.31 8.08 5.21
C ASP A 40 6.07 7.61 5.99
N ALA A 41 4.87 8.03 5.60
CA ALA A 41 3.62 7.62 6.24
C ALA A 41 3.36 6.11 6.16
N ILE A 42 3.83 5.45 5.11
CA ILE A 42 3.79 3.97 5.01
C ILE A 42 4.78 3.33 5.97
N THR A 43 6.00 3.86 6.03
CA THR A 43 7.04 3.37 6.94
C THR A 43 6.58 3.48 8.39
N ASP A 44 5.97 4.62 8.76
CA ASP A 44 5.41 4.83 10.09
C ASP A 44 4.33 3.81 10.45
N LYS A 45 3.38 3.53 9.54
CA LYS A 45 2.35 2.50 9.76
C LYS A 45 2.96 1.12 9.94
N GLN A 46 3.99 0.77 9.17
CA GLN A 46 4.68 -0.52 9.29
C GLN A 46 5.46 -0.63 10.60
N MET A 47 6.07 0.46 11.05
CA MET A 47 6.70 0.53 12.37
C MET A 47 5.67 0.37 13.48
N MET A 48 4.51 1.03 13.40
CA MET A 48 3.43 0.86 14.38
C MET A 48 2.94 -0.59 14.48
N PHE A 49 2.73 -1.28 13.35
CA PHE A 49 2.37 -2.70 13.37
C PHE A 49 3.46 -3.57 14.00
N SER A 50 4.72 -3.28 13.69
CA SER A 50 5.85 -4.03 14.25
C SER A 50 5.98 -3.78 15.75
N GLU A 51 5.85 -2.53 16.18
CA GLU A 51 5.84 -2.12 17.58
C GLU A 51 4.75 -2.87 18.33
N TRP A 52 3.50 -2.83 17.84
CA TRP A 52 2.36 -3.50 18.46
C TRP A 52 2.62 -5.00 18.72
N VAL A 53 3.19 -5.71 17.75
CA VAL A 53 3.53 -7.13 17.90
C VAL A 53 4.67 -7.36 18.90
N THR A 54 5.61 -6.43 19.01
CA THR A 54 6.78 -6.55 19.91
C THR A 54 6.54 -6.07 21.33
N THR A 55 5.57 -5.17 21.54
CA THR A 55 5.32 -4.55 22.84
C THR A 55 4.10 -5.11 23.55
N GLU A 56 3.15 -5.73 22.83
CA GLU A 56 1.94 -6.33 23.41
C GLU A 56 2.05 -7.87 23.48
N PRO A 57 2.31 -8.45 24.67
CA PRO A 57 2.50 -9.89 24.82
C PRO A 57 1.29 -10.72 24.42
N GLU A 58 0.08 -10.19 24.62
CA GLU A 58 -1.15 -10.85 24.19
C GLU A 58 -1.21 -10.97 22.67
N MET A 59 -0.80 -9.93 21.93
CA MET A 59 -0.76 -9.96 20.46
C MET A 59 0.23 -11.00 19.95
N ALA A 60 1.42 -11.05 20.55
CA ALA A 60 2.41 -12.09 20.26
C ALA A 60 1.86 -13.49 20.56
N ALA A 61 1.16 -13.68 21.68
CA ALA A 61 0.54 -14.94 22.05
C ALA A 61 -0.56 -15.37 21.05
N ALA A 62 -1.37 -14.43 20.57
CA ALA A 62 -2.38 -14.72 19.55
C ALA A 62 -1.77 -15.10 18.20
N ILE A 63 -0.67 -14.47 17.78
CA ILE A 63 0.05 -14.86 16.55
C ILE A 63 0.60 -16.28 16.67
N VAL A 64 1.21 -16.61 17.82
CA VAL A 64 1.69 -17.97 18.08
C VAL A 64 0.53 -18.96 18.11
N ALA A 65 -0.59 -18.63 18.75
CA ALA A 65 -1.77 -19.49 18.77
C ALA A 65 -2.34 -19.71 17.36
N ALA A 66 -2.40 -18.67 16.53
CA ALA A 66 -2.84 -18.77 15.14
C ALA A 66 -1.97 -19.76 14.36
N SER A 67 -0.65 -19.77 14.55
CA SER A 67 0.26 -20.75 13.92
C SER A 67 -0.01 -22.21 14.30
N GLN A 68 -0.79 -22.46 15.35
CA GLN A 68 -1.18 -23.81 15.79
C GLN A 68 -2.57 -24.23 15.24
N GLY A 69 -3.28 -23.30 14.60
CA GLY A 69 -4.61 -23.44 14.01
C GLY A 69 -5.66 -22.53 14.65
N LEU A 70 -6.48 -21.87 13.83
CA LEU A 70 -7.56 -20.97 14.29
C LEU A 70 -8.59 -21.67 15.20
N ASP A 71 -8.82 -22.96 15.01
CA ASP A 71 -9.75 -23.78 15.79
C ASP A 71 -9.28 -24.06 17.22
N LYS A 72 -7.99 -23.84 17.50
CA LYS A 72 -7.39 -24.04 18.82
C LYS A 72 -7.20 -22.73 19.59
N MET A 73 -7.52 -21.60 18.98
CA MET A 73 -7.44 -20.30 19.62
C MET A 73 -8.56 -20.14 20.64
N SER A 74 -8.28 -19.42 21.74
CA SER A 74 -9.36 -18.93 22.59
C SER A 74 -10.20 -17.91 21.81
N PRO A 75 -11.47 -17.69 22.17
CA PRO A 75 -12.31 -16.68 21.52
C PRO A 75 -11.65 -15.28 21.49
N GLU A 76 -10.96 -14.90 22.55
CA GLU A 76 -10.29 -13.60 22.69
C GLU A 76 -9.13 -13.48 21.70
N HIS A 77 -8.26 -14.50 21.62
CA HIS A 77 -7.16 -14.51 20.66
C HIS A 77 -7.67 -14.55 19.22
N LEU A 78 -8.75 -15.30 18.93
CA LEU A 78 -9.32 -15.37 17.59
C LEU A 78 -9.81 -14.00 17.14
N VAL A 79 -10.52 -13.26 18.00
CA VAL A 79 -10.98 -11.90 17.71
C VAL A 79 -9.79 -10.98 17.47
N MET A 80 -8.80 -10.98 18.37
CA MET A 80 -7.63 -10.10 18.25
C MET A 80 -6.84 -10.35 16.96
N TYR A 81 -6.55 -11.62 16.65
CA TYR A 81 -5.83 -11.98 15.44
C TYR A 81 -6.64 -11.68 14.17
N SER A 82 -7.96 -11.88 14.18
CA SER A 82 -8.82 -11.55 13.04
C SER A 82 -8.80 -10.04 12.74
N TYR A 83 -8.92 -9.20 13.77
CA TYR A 83 -8.85 -7.74 13.59
C TYR A 83 -7.45 -7.28 13.15
N PHE A 84 -6.40 -7.89 13.67
CA PHE A 84 -5.04 -7.65 13.21
C PHE A 84 -4.89 -7.94 11.72
N MET A 85 -5.34 -9.12 11.25
CA MET A 85 -5.27 -9.49 9.83
C MET A 85 -6.08 -8.55 8.94
N VAL A 86 -7.28 -8.14 9.36
CA VAL A 86 -8.06 -7.12 8.65
C VAL A 86 -7.30 -5.79 8.54
N GLY A 87 -6.61 -5.38 9.60
CA GLY A 87 -5.74 -4.20 9.59
C GLY A 87 -4.58 -4.33 8.59
N VAL A 88 -3.93 -5.49 8.56
CA VAL A 88 -2.86 -5.80 7.59
C VAL A 88 -3.37 -5.69 6.15
N TRP A 89 -4.50 -6.31 5.82
CA TRP A 89 -5.05 -6.23 4.47
C TRP A 89 -5.53 -4.83 4.08
N ARG A 90 -5.99 -4.01 5.04
CA ARG A 90 -6.30 -2.61 4.78
C ARG A 90 -5.06 -1.79 4.43
N GLU A 91 -3.92 -2.07 5.08
CA GLU A 91 -2.64 -1.45 4.73
C GLU A 91 -2.19 -1.87 3.33
N TRP A 92 -2.32 -3.15 3.00
CA TRP A 92 -2.01 -3.67 1.67
C TRP A 92 -2.89 -3.05 0.58
N GLU A 93 -4.20 -2.94 0.81
CA GLU A 93 -5.13 -2.31 -0.12
C GLU A 93 -4.74 -0.86 -0.39
N ASN A 94 -4.39 -0.11 0.66
CA ASN A 94 -3.93 1.26 0.53
C ASN A 94 -2.60 1.36 -0.23
N LEU A 95 -1.67 0.43 -0.02
CA LEU A 95 -0.42 0.35 -0.78
C LEU A 95 -0.68 0.03 -2.26
N TYR A 96 -1.56 -0.92 -2.53
CA TYR A 96 -1.92 -1.34 -3.88
C TYR A 96 -2.59 -0.20 -4.65
N TYR A 97 -3.53 0.50 -4.01
CA TYR A 97 -4.15 1.69 -4.60
C TYR A 97 -3.11 2.74 -4.98
N GLN A 98 -2.15 3.04 -4.10
CA GLN A 98 -1.09 4.01 -4.41
C GLN A 98 -0.16 3.54 -5.54
N PHE A 99 0.14 2.23 -5.61
CA PHE A 99 0.87 1.66 -6.73
C PHE A 99 0.11 1.83 -8.06
N GLU A 100 -1.21 1.57 -8.08
CA GLU A 100 -2.05 1.80 -9.25
C GLU A 100 -2.10 3.28 -9.68
N GLN A 101 -1.94 4.21 -8.73
CA GLN A 101 -1.81 5.65 -9.02
C GLN A 101 -0.39 6.07 -9.49
N GLY A 102 0.54 5.12 -9.64
CA GLY A 102 1.91 5.39 -10.11
C GLY A 102 2.82 6.03 -9.06
N LEU A 103 2.48 5.88 -7.77
CA LEU A 103 3.32 6.34 -6.67
C LEU A 103 4.59 5.50 -6.53
N PHE A 104 4.47 4.20 -6.79
CA PHE A 104 5.54 3.22 -6.76
C PHE A 104 5.84 2.74 -8.17
N ASP A 105 7.12 2.57 -8.48
CA ASP A 105 7.48 1.76 -9.64
C ASP A 105 7.31 0.26 -9.31
N ILE A 106 7.28 -0.57 -10.35
CA ILE A 106 7.09 -2.01 -10.18
C ILE A 106 8.25 -2.64 -9.40
N ALA A 107 9.48 -2.16 -9.56
CA ALA A 107 10.66 -2.72 -8.91
C ALA A 107 10.64 -2.48 -7.39
N GLU A 108 10.08 -1.34 -6.96
CA GLU A 108 9.86 -0.99 -5.56
C GLU A 108 8.66 -1.75 -4.98
N PHE A 109 7.60 -1.96 -5.78
CA PHE A 109 6.38 -2.58 -5.29
C PHE A 109 6.44 -4.11 -5.26
N GLU A 110 7.17 -4.74 -6.18
CA GLU A 110 7.25 -6.19 -6.33
C GLU A 110 7.72 -6.94 -5.07
N PRO A 111 8.76 -6.50 -4.33
CA PRO A 111 9.15 -7.13 -3.06
C PRO A 111 8.03 -7.16 -2.01
N ARG A 112 7.13 -6.15 -2.02
CA ARG A 112 5.97 -6.12 -1.13
C ARG A 112 4.97 -7.20 -1.52
N MET A 113 4.71 -7.37 -2.82
CA MET A 113 3.84 -8.45 -3.32
C MET A 113 4.40 -9.84 -3.02
N VAL A 114 5.72 -10.02 -3.06
CA VAL A 114 6.38 -11.28 -2.66
C VAL A 114 6.13 -11.56 -1.17
N ARG A 115 6.25 -10.55 -0.30
CA ARG A 115 5.91 -10.68 1.12
C ARG A 115 4.43 -10.99 1.34
N TRP A 116 3.52 -10.35 0.59
CA TRP A 116 2.09 -10.62 0.72
C TRP A 116 1.77 -12.06 0.35
N HIS A 117 2.31 -12.53 -0.77
CA HIS A 117 2.20 -13.91 -1.19
C HIS A 117 2.69 -14.87 -0.11
N SER A 118 3.87 -14.64 0.48
CA SER A 118 4.38 -15.53 1.53
C SER A 118 3.51 -15.56 2.79
N GLN A 119 2.86 -14.46 3.16
CA GLN A 119 1.92 -14.43 4.27
C GLN A 119 0.60 -15.17 3.95
N MET A 120 0.15 -15.07 2.71
CA MET A 120 -1.05 -15.78 2.22
C MET A 120 -0.84 -17.29 2.06
N LEU A 121 0.40 -17.81 2.16
CA LEU A 121 0.67 -19.25 2.20
C LEU A 121 0.13 -19.94 3.46
N SER A 122 -0.16 -19.18 4.52
CA SER A 122 -0.76 -19.76 5.73
C SER A 122 -2.25 -20.07 5.51
N ARG A 123 -2.67 -21.27 5.92
CA ARG A 123 -4.07 -21.70 5.84
C ARG A 123 -4.97 -20.77 6.65
N GLU A 124 -4.45 -20.25 7.75
CA GLU A 124 -5.14 -19.36 8.68
C GLU A 124 -5.40 -18.00 8.03
N ALA A 125 -4.39 -17.37 7.39
CA ALA A 125 -4.59 -16.13 6.66
C ALA A 125 -5.57 -16.33 5.50
N HIS A 126 -5.48 -17.44 4.76
CA HIS A 126 -6.43 -17.75 3.69
C HIS A 126 -7.87 -17.89 4.22
N THR A 127 -8.06 -18.62 5.31
CA THR A 127 -9.39 -18.82 5.93
C THR A 127 -10.00 -17.49 6.36
N LEU A 128 -9.22 -16.64 7.03
CA LEU A 128 -9.68 -15.31 7.42
C LEU A 128 -9.93 -14.39 6.20
N TRP A 129 -9.11 -14.48 5.17
CA TRP A 129 -9.29 -13.71 3.94
C TRP A 129 -10.62 -14.08 3.26
N THR A 130 -10.90 -15.36 3.06
CA THR A 130 -12.17 -15.80 2.43
C THR A 130 -13.41 -15.30 3.18
N THR A 131 -13.30 -15.14 4.51
CA THR A 131 -14.40 -14.64 5.35
C THR A 131 -14.58 -13.13 5.24
N ASN A 132 -13.50 -12.37 5.05
CA ASN A 132 -13.50 -10.91 5.15
C ASN A 132 -13.28 -10.16 3.82
N LYS A 133 -12.91 -10.86 2.74
CA LYS A 133 -12.46 -10.23 1.49
C LYS A 133 -13.44 -9.22 0.90
N GLU A 134 -14.74 -9.44 1.09
CA GLU A 134 -15.81 -8.55 0.62
C GLU A 134 -15.77 -7.13 1.21
N TRP A 135 -14.96 -6.88 2.24
CA TRP A 135 -14.74 -5.55 2.82
C TRP A 135 -13.70 -4.70 2.08
N HIS A 136 -13.13 -5.27 1.01
CA HIS A 136 -12.09 -4.65 0.19
C HIS A 136 -12.52 -4.44 -1.27
N ALA A 137 -11.86 -3.49 -1.92
CA ALA A 137 -12.10 -3.11 -3.31
C ALA A 137 -11.90 -4.30 -4.27
N PRO A 138 -12.72 -4.41 -5.34
CA PRO A 138 -12.64 -5.52 -6.30
C PRO A 138 -11.26 -5.76 -6.91
N GLY A 139 -10.54 -4.68 -7.27
CA GLY A 139 -9.20 -4.79 -7.87
C GLY A 139 -8.17 -5.39 -6.91
N PHE A 140 -8.15 -4.90 -5.67
CA PHE A 140 -7.31 -5.46 -4.61
C PHE A 140 -7.68 -6.91 -4.30
N ARG A 141 -8.98 -7.22 -4.21
CA ARG A 141 -9.44 -8.60 -4.01
C ARG A 141 -8.92 -9.54 -5.09
N ALA A 142 -9.07 -9.16 -6.36
CA ALA A 142 -8.58 -9.95 -7.48
C ALA A 142 -7.06 -10.18 -7.41
N ARG A 143 -6.31 -9.16 -6.96
CA ARG A 143 -4.87 -9.27 -6.79
C ARG A 143 -4.49 -10.28 -5.69
N VAL A 144 -5.14 -10.24 -4.54
CA VAL A 144 -4.88 -11.19 -3.43
C VAL A 144 -5.38 -12.59 -3.79
N ASP A 145 -6.58 -12.71 -4.37
CA ASP A 145 -7.14 -14.01 -4.81
C ASP A 145 -6.21 -14.67 -5.85
N ALA A 146 -5.57 -13.90 -6.73
CA ALA A 146 -4.57 -14.43 -7.67
C ALA A 146 -3.31 -14.97 -6.97
N MET A 147 -2.88 -14.40 -5.84
CA MET A 147 -1.76 -14.93 -5.04
C MET A 147 -2.11 -16.27 -4.39
N VAL A 148 -3.38 -16.46 -4.06
CA VAL A 148 -3.89 -17.64 -3.37
C VAL A 148 -4.16 -18.79 -4.35
N ALA A 149 -4.57 -18.48 -5.59
CA ALA A 149 -4.89 -19.47 -6.61
C ALA A 149 -3.70 -20.40 -6.97
N ASP A 150 -2.47 -19.95 -6.76
CA ASP A 150 -1.25 -20.76 -6.96
C ASP A 150 -1.03 -21.80 -5.84
N ILE A 151 -1.64 -21.62 -4.66
CA ILE A 151 -1.56 -22.53 -3.51
C ILE A 151 -2.49 -23.73 -3.69
N GLU A 152 -3.63 -23.54 -4.37
CA GLU A 152 -4.62 -24.58 -4.64
C GLU A 152 -4.22 -25.52 -5.80
N ARG A 153 -3.05 -25.31 -6.42
CA ARG A 153 -2.44 -26.22 -7.40
C ARG A 153 -1.15 -26.85 -6.88
N PRO A 154 -1.21 -27.82 -5.95
CA PRO A 154 -0.06 -28.66 -5.68
C PRO A 154 0.12 -29.66 -6.82
N GLY A 155 1.12 -29.43 -7.67
CA GLY A 155 1.67 -30.44 -8.58
C GLY A 155 1.29 -30.30 -10.06
N ILE A 156 2.24 -29.73 -10.83
CA ILE A 156 2.87 -30.51 -11.90
C ILE A 156 4.12 -31.14 -11.29
#